data_AF-A0AAV4CWN6-F1
#
_entry.id   AF-A0AAV4CWN6-F1
#
_cell.length_a   1.000
_cell.length_b   1.000
_cell.length_c   1.000
_cell.angle_alpha   90.00
_cell.angle_beta   90.00
_cell.angle_gamma   90.00
#
_symmetry.space_group_name_H-M   'P 1'
#
loop_
_entity.id
_entity.type
_entity.pdbx_description
1 polymer ?
#
loop_
_entity_poly.entity_id
_entity_poly.type
_entity_poly.pdbx_seq_one_letter_code
_entity_poly.pdbx_strand_id
1 'polypeptide(L)'
;MVKTVHPFVKTGRKWKVTEVVDEAKECLEMKEIIGQTQTDRRGLGSNISKWWSKTEGKEKRDMIIDDIRNKEDSTRVQKAVQQPQQGQWTNWDAAIQRSLTWNDIWHMAPLRISFLIRSVYDLLPSNANLVRWGKKVDPTCPLCQGRQTTEHVLSSCKVALSQGRYTWRHNRVLQELASVISTAKGEIHPSSTSSTGFTTEGGVKRMARRVEHNKHP
;
A
#
# COMPACT_ATOMS: atom_id res chain seq x y z
N MET A 1 -45.49 17.83 35.82
CA MET A 1 -44.61 18.85 35.19
C MET A 1 -43.31 18.16 34.80
N VAL A 2 -43.22 17.60 33.59
CA VAL A 2 -42.04 16.86 33.13
C VAL A 2 -41.03 17.88 32.60
N LYS A 3 -39.92 18.09 33.32
CA LYS A 3 -38.81 18.90 32.80
C LYS A 3 -38.13 18.11 31.69
N THR A 4 -38.21 18.60 30.47
CA THR A 4 -37.48 18.09 29.31
C THR A 4 -35.98 18.23 29.57
N VAL A 5 -35.32 17.11 29.83
CA VAL A 5 -33.85 17.03 29.90
C VAL A 5 -33.35 16.97 28.46
N HIS A 6 -32.88 18.10 27.94
CA HIS A 6 -32.18 18.11 26.65
C HIS A 6 -30.76 17.57 26.85
N PRO A 7 -30.31 16.60 26.03
CA PRO A 7 -28.93 16.12 26.10
C PRO A 7 -27.99 17.27 25.70
N PHE A 8 -26.94 17.49 26.49
CA PHE A 8 -25.89 18.43 26.16
C PHE A 8 -25.11 17.91 24.94
N VAL A 9 -25.47 18.40 23.75
CA VAL A 9 -24.77 18.07 22.52
C VAL A 9 -23.47 18.90 22.51
N LYS A 10 -22.32 18.23 22.59
CA LYS A 10 -21.02 18.87 22.29
C LYS A 10 -21.00 19.24 20.81
N THR A 11 -21.60 20.37 20.43
CA THR A 11 -21.37 20.96 19.12
C THR A 11 -19.89 21.31 19.06
N GLY A 12 -19.14 20.64 18.19
CA GLY A 12 -17.70 20.86 18.02
C GLY A 12 -17.36 22.31 17.61
N ARG A 13 -16.09 22.56 17.30
CA ARG A 13 -15.68 23.86 16.74
C ARG A 13 -16.51 24.17 15.49
N LYS A 14 -17.20 25.31 15.51
CA LYS A 14 -17.92 25.82 14.33
C LYS A 14 -16.90 26.32 13.33
N TRP A 15 -17.08 25.93 12.07
CA TRP A 15 -16.23 26.40 10.98
C TRP A 15 -16.41 27.91 10.79
N LYS A 16 -15.32 28.66 10.84
CA LYS A 16 -15.32 30.11 10.69
C LYS A 16 -15.01 30.47 9.23
N VAL A 17 -16.08 30.72 8.47
CA VAL A 17 -15.99 30.92 7.01
C VAL A 17 -15.16 32.15 6.66
N THR A 18 -15.32 33.26 7.39
CA THR A 18 -14.60 34.51 7.12
C THR A 18 -13.09 34.33 7.23
N GLU A 19 -12.62 33.76 8.34
CA GLU A 19 -11.19 33.50 8.58
C GLU A 19 -10.58 32.62 7.48
N VAL A 20 -11.28 31.54 7.09
CA VAL A 20 -10.78 30.61 6.07
C VAL A 20 -10.78 31.22 4.67
N VAL A 21 -11.77 32.07 4.35
CA VAL A 21 -11.80 32.78 3.08
C VAL A 21 -10.72 33.85 3.01
N ASP A 22 -10.48 34.59 4.10
CA ASP A 22 -9.46 35.63 4.12
C ASP A 22 -8.05 35.03 4.04
N GLU A 23 -7.79 33.94 4.76
CA GLU A 23 -6.53 33.20 4.68
C GLU A 23 -6.29 32.62 3.27
N ALA A 24 -7.33 32.13 2.60
CA ALA A 24 -7.24 31.66 1.22
C ALA A 24 -6.92 32.80 0.23
N LYS A 25 -7.49 34.00 0.43
CA LYS A 25 -7.14 35.18 -0.38
C LYS A 25 -5.66 35.53 -0.22
N GLU A 26 -5.18 35.60 1.02
CA GLU A 26 -3.77 35.88 1.32
C GLU A 26 -2.83 34.84 0.67
N CYS A 27 -3.19 33.55 0.74
CA CYS A 27 -2.45 32.49 0.05
C CYS A 27 -2.43 32.66 -1.47
N LEU A 28 -3.54 33.07 -2.10
CA LEU A 28 -3.62 33.30 -3.53
C LEU A 28 -2.80 34.52 -3.96
N GLU A 29 -2.82 35.60 -3.17
CA GLU A 29 -1.97 36.78 -3.38
C GLU A 29 -0.49 36.41 -3.26
N MET A 30 -0.13 35.63 -2.24
CA MET A 30 1.24 35.13 -2.08
C MET A 30 1.68 34.26 -3.27
N LYS A 31 0.81 33.36 -3.76
CA LYS A 31 1.09 32.55 -4.95
C LYS A 31 1.31 33.40 -6.20
N GLU A 32 0.60 34.51 -6.31
CA GLU A 32 0.77 35.45 -7.41
C GLU A 32 2.14 36.17 -7.33
N ILE A 33 2.59 36.55 -6.13
CA ILE A 33 3.91 37.16 -5.90
C ILE A 33 5.04 36.18 -6.19
N ILE A 34 4.93 34.94 -5.72
CA ILE A 34 5.90 33.87 -5.99
C ILE A 34 6.00 33.61 -7.50
N GLY A 35 4.89 33.81 -8.22
CA GLY A 35 4.81 33.60 -9.65
C GLY A 35 4.94 32.12 -10.03
N GLN A 36 5.26 31.87 -11.29
CA GLN A 36 5.42 30.50 -11.78
C GLN A 36 6.76 29.92 -11.34
N THR A 37 6.70 28.86 -10.56
CA THR A 37 7.86 28.01 -10.26
C THR A 37 7.88 26.82 -11.21
N GLN A 38 9.07 26.31 -11.49
CA GLN A 38 9.21 25.09 -12.27
C GLN A 38 8.79 23.89 -11.39
N THR A 39 7.59 23.37 -11.61
CA THR A 39 7.06 22.20 -10.89
C THR A 39 7.39 20.87 -11.56
N ASP A 40 7.77 20.89 -12.84
CA ASP A 40 8.05 19.68 -13.62
C ASP A 40 9.21 19.88 -14.61
N ARG A 41 9.48 18.84 -15.41
CA ARG A 41 10.54 18.86 -16.42
C ARG A 41 10.11 19.54 -17.73
N ARG A 42 8.90 20.12 -17.81
CA ARG A 42 8.39 20.79 -19.04
C ARG A 42 8.92 22.21 -19.20
N GLY A 43 9.55 22.76 -18.17
CA GLY A 43 10.17 24.09 -18.21
C GLY A 43 9.17 25.23 -18.01
N LEU A 44 9.71 26.45 -17.89
CA LEU A 44 8.95 27.68 -17.68
C LEU A 44 8.05 28.00 -18.89
N GLY A 45 6.84 28.49 -18.64
CA GLY A 45 5.89 28.90 -19.70
C GLY A 45 5.05 27.78 -20.32
N SER A 46 5.24 26.52 -19.89
CA SER A 46 4.44 25.38 -20.37
C SER A 46 3.00 25.37 -19.82
N ASN A 47 2.77 26.02 -18.68
CA ASN A 47 1.46 26.07 -18.02
C ASN A 47 0.82 27.45 -18.19
N ILE A 48 -0.45 27.48 -18.61
CA ILE A 48 -1.27 28.70 -18.63
C ILE A 48 -1.68 29.01 -17.17
N SER A 49 -1.13 30.08 -16.60
CA SER A 49 -1.48 30.51 -15.24
C SER A 49 -2.73 31.39 -15.24
N LYS A 50 -3.56 31.20 -14.22
CA LYS A 50 -4.61 32.15 -13.84
C LYS A 50 -4.06 33.06 -12.73
N TRP A 51 -4.11 34.35 -12.97
CA TRP A 51 -3.61 35.38 -12.04
C TRP A 51 -4.75 35.86 -11.16
N TRP A 52 -4.57 35.81 -9.84
CA TRP A 52 -5.62 36.19 -8.88
C TRP A 52 -6.10 37.63 -9.11
N SER A 53 -5.18 38.57 -9.31
CA SER A 53 -5.49 39.98 -9.61
C SER A 53 -6.33 40.19 -10.88
N LYS A 54 -6.18 39.32 -11.88
CA LYS A 54 -6.85 39.43 -13.20
C LYS A 54 -8.15 38.65 -13.30
N THR A 55 -8.49 37.86 -12.28
CA THR A 55 -9.72 37.05 -12.26
C THR A 55 -10.85 37.77 -11.56
N GLU A 56 -12.06 37.63 -12.08
CA GLU A 56 -13.26 38.25 -11.54
C GLU A 56 -14.44 37.27 -11.47
N GLY A 57 -15.45 37.64 -10.67
CA GLY A 57 -16.73 36.95 -10.63
C GLY A 57 -16.66 35.48 -10.17
N LYS A 58 -17.05 34.56 -11.05
CA LYS A 58 -17.10 33.12 -10.75
C LYS A 58 -15.70 32.53 -10.61
N GLU A 59 -14.80 32.86 -11.52
CA GLU A 59 -13.45 32.27 -11.53
C GLU A 59 -12.68 32.59 -10.25
N LYS A 60 -12.82 33.82 -9.76
CA LYS A 60 -12.24 34.26 -8.49
C LYS A 60 -12.76 33.42 -7.31
N ARG A 61 -14.06 33.12 -7.29
CA ARG A 61 -14.66 32.25 -6.26
C ARG A 61 -14.18 30.81 -6.37
N ASP A 62 -14.07 30.28 -7.59
CA ASP A 62 -13.57 28.93 -7.83
C ASP A 62 -12.12 28.80 -7.34
N MET A 63 -11.27 29.81 -7.58
CA MET A 63 -9.89 29.84 -7.05
C MET A 63 -9.83 29.79 -5.52
N ILE A 64 -10.69 30.56 -4.82
CA ILE A 64 -10.77 30.49 -3.36
C ILE A 64 -11.19 29.10 -2.90
N ILE A 65 -12.24 28.53 -3.52
CA ILE A 65 -12.76 27.21 -3.15
C ILE A 65 -11.69 26.13 -3.34
N ASP A 66 -10.97 26.18 -4.45
CA ASP A 66 -9.91 25.21 -4.76
C ASP A 66 -8.71 25.39 -3.81
N ASP A 67 -8.34 26.61 -3.44
CA ASP A 67 -7.29 26.84 -2.45
C ASP A 67 -7.64 26.27 -1.07
N ILE A 68 -8.88 26.51 -0.61
CA ILE A 68 -9.40 25.95 0.65
C ILE A 68 -9.38 24.41 0.61
N ARG A 69 -9.81 23.81 -0.51
CA ARG A 69 -9.77 22.35 -0.71
C ARG A 69 -8.34 21.82 -0.66
N ASN A 70 -7.42 22.46 -1.39
CA ASN A 70 -6.02 22.04 -1.45
C ASN A 70 -5.34 22.12 -0.07
N LYS A 71 -5.66 23.15 0.72
CA LYS A 71 -5.14 23.30 2.08
C LYS A 71 -5.68 22.22 3.03
N GLU A 72 -6.96 21.95 2.96
CA GLU A 72 -7.60 20.88 3.72
C GLU A 72 -7.04 19.51 3.31
N ASP A 73 -6.88 19.25 2.02
CA ASP A 73 -6.28 18.01 1.52
C ASP A 73 -4.81 17.89 1.93
N SER A 74 -4.05 18.98 1.92
CA SER A 74 -2.68 19.00 2.44
C SER A 74 -2.64 18.64 3.92
N THR A 75 -3.59 19.13 4.72
CA THR A 75 -3.71 18.79 6.15
C THR A 75 -4.05 17.30 6.34
N ARG A 76 -4.93 16.75 5.49
CA ARG A 76 -5.26 15.32 5.49
C ARG A 76 -4.05 14.46 5.12
N VAL A 77 -3.28 14.87 4.11
CA VAL A 77 -2.05 14.18 3.70
C VAL A 77 -1.00 14.25 4.81
N GLN A 78 -0.77 15.41 5.42
CA GLN A 78 0.14 15.55 6.57
C GLN A 78 -0.24 14.60 7.70
N LYS A 79 -1.54 14.50 8.02
CA LYS A 79 -2.04 13.55 9.01
C LYS A 79 -1.83 12.09 8.58
N ALA A 80 -2.06 11.77 7.31
CA ALA A 80 -1.84 10.43 6.78
C ALA A 80 -0.36 10.02 6.88
N VAL A 81 0.58 10.89 6.51
CA VAL A 81 2.03 10.63 6.63
C VAL A 81 2.43 10.31 8.08
N GLN A 82 1.78 10.90 9.08
CA GLN A 82 2.03 10.62 10.50
C GLN A 82 1.44 9.28 10.98
N GLN A 83 0.66 8.59 10.15
CA GLN A 83 0.04 7.31 10.48
C GLN A 83 0.78 6.16 9.78
N PRO A 84 1.79 5.54 10.42
CA PRO A 84 2.70 4.60 9.75
C PRO A 84 2.04 3.32 9.22
N GLN A 85 0.83 2.99 9.69
CA GLN A 85 0.07 1.83 9.22
C GLN A 85 -1.07 2.24 8.27
N GLN A 86 -1.95 3.14 8.70
CA GLN A 86 -3.12 3.56 7.89
C GLN A 86 -2.72 4.45 6.72
N GLY A 87 -1.66 5.24 6.89
CA GLY A 87 -1.08 6.11 5.89
C GLY A 87 -0.01 5.46 5.02
N GLN A 88 0.16 4.13 5.03
CA GLN A 88 1.19 3.49 4.19
C GLN A 88 1.07 3.82 2.70
N TRP A 89 -0.14 4.15 2.24
CA TRP A 89 -0.38 4.57 0.87
C TRP A 89 0.42 5.82 0.45
N THR A 90 0.90 6.64 1.40
CA THR A 90 1.76 7.79 1.11
C THR A 90 3.17 7.39 0.66
N ASN A 91 3.57 6.13 0.82
CA ASN A 91 4.92 5.62 0.54
C ASN A 91 4.94 4.60 -0.61
N TRP A 92 3.89 4.54 -1.43
CA TRP A 92 3.72 3.54 -2.49
C TRP A 92 4.36 3.93 -3.83
N ASP A 93 5.31 4.86 -3.86
CA ASP A 93 5.96 5.34 -5.10
C ASP A 93 6.58 4.21 -5.94
N ALA A 94 7.07 3.16 -5.29
CA ALA A 94 7.65 1.98 -5.94
C ALA A 94 6.68 0.79 -6.05
N ALA A 95 5.44 0.93 -5.58
CA ALA A 95 4.48 -0.17 -5.60
C ALA A 95 3.94 -0.38 -7.02
N ILE A 96 3.90 -1.64 -7.46
CA ILE A 96 3.28 -1.99 -8.74
C ILE A 96 1.76 -1.84 -8.59
N GLN A 97 1.17 -0.98 -9.41
CA GLN A 97 -0.27 -0.79 -9.43
C GLN A 97 -0.97 -2.08 -9.87
N ARG A 98 -1.87 -2.57 -9.01
CA ARG A 98 -2.81 -3.63 -9.36
C ARG A 98 -4.17 -3.01 -9.63
N SER A 99 -4.68 -3.12 -10.85
CA SER A 99 -6.06 -2.78 -11.15
C SER A 99 -6.98 -3.85 -10.56
N LEU A 100 -7.95 -3.42 -9.76
CA LEU A 100 -9.08 -4.24 -9.32
C LEU A 100 -10.33 -3.52 -9.80
N THR A 101 -11.03 -4.10 -10.77
CA THR A 101 -12.30 -3.55 -11.22
C THR A 101 -13.38 -3.81 -10.18
N TRP A 102 -14.46 -3.03 -10.23
CA TRP A 102 -15.62 -3.29 -9.37
C TRP A 102 -16.18 -4.70 -9.58
N ASN A 103 -16.17 -5.16 -10.83
CA ASN A 103 -16.59 -6.51 -11.20
C ASN A 103 -15.72 -7.59 -10.54
N ASP A 104 -14.39 -7.40 -10.55
CA ASP A 104 -13.47 -8.31 -9.87
C ASP A 104 -13.78 -8.41 -8.38
N ILE A 105 -14.07 -7.28 -7.72
CA ILE A 105 -14.38 -7.24 -6.29
C ILE A 105 -15.69 -7.99 -6.02
N TRP A 106 -16.75 -7.77 -6.81
CA TRP A 106 -18.04 -8.45 -6.62
C TRP A 106 -17.98 -9.96 -6.76
N HIS A 107 -17.13 -10.46 -7.66
CA HIS A 107 -16.98 -11.90 -7.91
C HIS A 107 -15.86 -12.54 -7.08
N MET A 108 -15.15 -11.77 -6.25
CA MET A 108 -14.07 -12.28 -5.44
C MET A 108 -14.57 -12.80 -4.09
N ALA A 109 -14.07 -13.96 -3.68
CA ALA A 109 -14.34 -14.48 -2.34
C ALA A 109 -13.96 -13.45 -1.26
N PRO A 110 -14.80 -13.20 -0.24
CA PRO A 110 -14.56 -12.16 0.77
C PRO A 110 -13.20 -12.28 1.47
N LEU A 111 -12.77 -13.51 1.77
CA LEU A 111 -11.48 -13.77 2.41
C LEU A 111 -10.29 -13.36 1.52
N ARG A 112 -10.43 -13.48 0.19
CA ARG A 112 -9.39 -13.09 -0.76
C ARG A 112 -9.24 -11.57 -0.83
N ILE A 113 -10.35 -10.83 -0.85
CA ILE A 113 -10.32 -9.36 -0.76
C ILE A 113 -9.66 -8.93 0.55
N SER A 114 -10.10 -9.54 1.65
CA SER A 114 -9.58 -9.26 2.99
C SER A 114 -8.07 -9.52 3.09
N PHE A 115 -7.60 -10.61 2.49
CA PHE A 115 -6.18 -10.94 2.39
C PHE A 115 -5.42 -9.91 1.55
N LEU A 116 -5.93 -9.53 0.37
CA LEU A 116 -5.28 -8.57 -0.51
C LEU A 116 -5.08 -7.22 0.19
N ILE A 117 -6.14 -6.66 0.77
CA ILE A 117 -6.07 -5.37 1.48
C ILE A 117 -5.06 -5.47 2.63
N ARG A 118 -5.12 -6.54 3.44
CA ARG A 118 -4.17 -6.70 4.56
C ARG A 118 -2.74 -6.91 4.11
N SER A 119 -2.51 -7.55 2.96
CA SER A 119 -1.17 -7.76 2.43
C SER A 119 -0.51 -6.44 2.01
N VAL A 120 -1.29 -5.56 1.37
CA VAL A 120 -0.83 -4.25 0.89
C VAL A 120 -0.49 -3.30 2.04
N TYR A 121 -1.27 -3.32 3.11
CA TYR A 121 -1.05 -2.48 4.29
C TYR A 121 -0.19 -3.15 5.38
N ASP A 122 0.54 -4.24 5.11
CA ASP A 122 1.31 -5.01 6.11
C ASP A 122 0.52 -5.29 7.41
N LEU A 123 -0.72 -5.78 7.27
CA LEU A 123 -1.63 -6.16 8.37
C LEU A 123 -1.79 -7.68 8.52
N LEU A 124 -0.97 -8.46 7.81
CA LEU A 124 -0.95 -9.91 7.95
C LEU A 124 -0.31 -10.33 9.28
N PRO A 125 -0.61 -11.53 9.80
CA PRO A 125 -0.13 -12.00 11.11
C PRO A 125 1.37 -12.37 11.11
N SER A 126 2.24 -11.39 10.85
CA SER A 126 3.70 -11.48 11.06
C SER A 126 4.03 -11.31 12.55
N ASN A 127 5.16 -11.81 13.06
CA ASN A 127 5.49 -11.62 14.49
C ASN A 127 5.57 -10.13 14.86
N ALA A 128 6.03 -9.25 13.97
CA ALA A 128 6.00 -7.81 14.22
C ALA A 128 4.57 -7.28 14.47
N ASN A 129 3.59 -7.74 13.70
CA ASN A 129 2.18 -7.37 13.90
C ASN A 129 1.56 -8.06 15.11
N LEU A 130 1.91 -9.31 15.37
CA LEU A 130 1.44 -10.02 16.56
C LEU A 130 1.89 -9.33 17.85
N VAL A 131 3.12 -8.80 17.89
CA VAL A 131 3.59 -7.97 19.01
C VAL A 131 2.80 -6.68 19.12
N ARG A 132 2.57 -5.99 18.00
CA ARG A 132 1.75 -4.78 17.95
C ARG A 132 0.32 -5.01 18.46
N TRP A 133 -0.23 -6.20 18.25
CA TRP A 133 -1.56 -6.60 18.73
C TRP A 133 -1.56 -7.19 20.15
N GLY A 134 -0.42 -7.20 20.85
CA GLY A 134 -0.29 -7.76 22.19
C GLY A 134 -0.44 -9.29 22.25
N LYS A 135 -0.28 -10.00 21.13
CA LYS A 135 -0.40 -11.47 21.04
C LYS A 135 0.93 -12.19 21.17
N LYS A 136 2.05 -11.48 21.00
CA LYS A 136 3.41 -11.99 21.20
C LYS A 136 4.25 -10.93 21.91
N VAL A 137 5.34 -11.38 22.54
CA VAL A 137 6.30 -10.49 23.21
C VAL A 137 7.41 -10.06 22.24
N ASP A 138 7.89 -10.97 21.39
CA ASP A 138 9.07 -10.76 20.55
C ASP A 138 8.73 -10.76 19.04
N PRO A 139 9.15 -9.73 18.27
CA PRO A 139 8.91 -9.66 16.83
C PRO A 139 9.94 -10.45 15.99
N THR A 140 10.83 -11.22 16.60
CA THR A 140 11.89 -11.94 15.89
C THR A 140 11.40 -13.03 14.94
N CYS A 141 12.16 -13.26 13.88
CA CYS A 141 11.96 -14.35 12.94
C CYS A 141 12.55 -15.64 13.50
N PRO A 142 11.81 -16.76 13.54
CA PRO A 142 12.31 -18.02 14.08
C PRO A 142 13.47 -18.63 13.28
N LEU A 143 13.70 -18.16 12.04
CA LEU A 143 14.75 -18.67 11.17
C LEU A 143 16.07 -17.87 11.29
N CYS A 144 15.98 -16.54 11.25
CA CYS A 144 17.16 -15.68 11.16
C CYS A 144 17.30 -14.69 12.32
N GLN A 145 16.40 -14.73 13.30
CA GLN A 145 16.36 -13.87 14.48
C GLN A 145 16.25 -12.35 14.19
N GLY A 146 16.03 -11.95 12.94
CA GLY A 146 15.75 -10.55 12.56
C GLY A 146 14.29 -10.18 12.80
N ARG A 147 13.94 -8.90 12.72
CA ARG A 147 12.54 -8.45 12.84
C ARG A 147 11.68 -9.06 11.73
N GLN A 148 10.62 -9.79 12.09
CA GLN A 148 9.75 -10.48 11.14
C GLN A 148 8.55 -9.61 10.75
N THR A 149 8.70 -8.83 9.69
CA THR A 149 7.60 -8.16 8.97
C THR A 149 6.99 -9.08 7.90
N THR A 150 5.88 -8.67 7.26
CA THR A 150 5.33 -9.45 6.13
C THR A 150 6.33 -9.52 4.97
N GLU A 151 6.98 -8.40 4.62
CA GLU A 151 8.03 -8.34 3.61
C GLU A 151 9.19 -9.32 3.93
N HIS A 152 9.61 -9.37 5.20
CA HIS A 152 10.63 -10.30 5.64
C HIS A 152 10.26 -11.77 5.37
N VAL A 153 9.02 -12.16 5.66
CA VAL A 153 8.53 -13.54 5.45
C VAL A 153 8.41 -13.88 3.97
N LEU A 154 8.03 -12.89 3.14
CA LEU A 154 7.74 -13.08 1.73
C LEU A 154 8.98 -13.00 0.83
N SER A 155 9.98 -12.18 1.15
CA SER A 155 11.14 -11.96 0.27
C SER A 155 12.48 -11.69 0.95
N SER A 156 12.49 -11.15 2.18
CA SER A 156 13.72 -10.51 2.71
C SER A 156 14.45 -11.31 3.82
N CYS A 157 14.04 -12.56 4.10
CA CYS A 157 14.71 -13.43 5.09
C CYS A 157 15.95 -14.12 4.49
N LYS A 158 17.14 -13.78 5.01
CA LYS A 158 18.44 -14.33 4.58
C LYS A 158 18.53 -15.85 4.70
N VAL A 159 18.01 -16.41 5.78
CA VAL A 159 18.01 -17.88 6.01
C VAL A 159 17.02 -18.57 5.08
N ALA A 160 15.84 -17.99 4.87
CA ALA A 160 14.87 -18.55 3.92
C ALA A 160 15.39 -18.52 2.48
N LEU A 161 16.13 -17.47 2.11
CA LEU A 161 16.78 -17.33 0.81
C LEU A 161 17.85 -18.39 0.61
N SER A 162 18.82 -18.48 1.54
CA SER A 162 19.93 -19.45 1.44
C SER A 162 19.47 -20.91 1.45
N GLN A 163 18.38 -21.23 2.15
CA GLN A 163 17.78 -22.56 2.16
C GLN A 163 16.89 -22.85 0.93
N GLY A 164 16.74 -21.92 -0.01
CA GLY A 164 15.93 -22.13 -1.22
C GLY A 164 14.41 -22.18 -0.96
N ARG A 165 13.92 -21.70 0.20
CA ARG A 165 12.50 -21.76 0.56
C ARG A 165 11.61 -20.89 -0.34
N TYR A 166 12.15 -19.78 -0.86
CA TYR A 166 11.43 -18.94 -1.83
C TYR A 166 11.24 -19.68 -3.14
N THR A 167 12.30 -20.28 -3.68
CA THR A 167 12.24 -21.11 -4.89
C THR A 167 11.26 -22.26 -4.73
N TRP A 168 11.29 -22.97 -3.59
CA TRP A 168 10.33 -24.05 -3.33
C TRP A 168 8.87 -23.56 -3.32
N ARG A 169 8.58 -22.45 -2.63
CA ARG A 169 7.23 -21.85 -2.62
C ARG A 169 6.77 -21.42 -4.01
N HIS A 170 7.64 -20.76 -4.78
CA HIS A 170 7.34 -20.34 -6.15
C HIS A 170 7.07 -21.55 -7.05
N ASN A 171 7.93 -22.55 -7.03
CA ASN A 171 7.75 -23.77 -7.82
C ASN A 171 6.46 -24.49 -7.47
N ARG A 172 6.07 -24.51 -6.18
CA ARG A 172 4.80 -25.10 -5.77
C ARG A 172 3.61 -24.36 -6.39
N VAL A 173 3.61 -23.03 -6.39
CA VAL A 173 2.54 -22.24 -7.04
C VAL A 173 2.53 -22.49 -8.55
N LEU A 174 3.70 -22.52 -9.20
CA LEU A 174 3.80 -22.80 -10.63
C LEU A 174 3.30 -24.20 -11.00
N GLN A 175 3.54 -25.20 -10.15
CA GLN A 175 3.02 -26.56 -10.35
C GLN A 175 1.49 -26.60 -10.29
N GLU A 176 0.87 -25.92 -9.31
CA GLU A 176 -0.59 -25.86 -9.22
C GLU A 176 -1.19 -25.13 -10.45
N LEU A 177 -0.58 -24.03 -10.89
CA LEU A 177 -1.01 -23.32 -12.11
C LEU A 177 -0.87 -24.19 -13.36
N ALA A 178 0.26 -24.89 -13.50
CA ALA A 178 0.48 -25.83 -14.60
C ALA A 178 -0.58 -26.94 -14.60
N SER A 179 -0.90 -27.51 -13.43
CA SER A 179 -1.94 -28.52 -13.28
C SER A 179 -3.31 -28.03 -13.75
N VAL A 180 -3.72 -26.83 -13.33
CA VAL A 180 -5.00 -26.23 -13.74
C VAL A 180 -5.03 -26.00 -15.25
N ILE A 181 -3.94 -25.50 -15.84
CA ILE A 181 -3.84 -25.23 -17.28
C ILE A 181 -3.88 -26.53 -18.08
N SER A 182 -3.13 -27.56 -17.68
CA SER A 182 -3.15 -28.86 -18.36
C SER A 182 -4.53 -29.52 -18.27
N THR A 183 -5.21 -29.42 -17.11
CA THR A 183 -6.59 -29.89 -16.97
C THR A 183 -7.53 -29.16 -17.92
N ALA A 184 -7.40 -27.83 -18.04
CA ALA A 184 -8.21 -27.03 -18.97
C ALA A 184 -7.91 -27.34 -20.45
N LYS A 185 -6.70 -27.81 -20.77
CA LYS A 185 -6.30 -28.27 -22.11
C LYS A 185 -6.71 -29.71 -22.42
N GLY A 186 -7.25 -30.46 -21.44
CA GLY A 186 -7.60 -31.87 -21.60
C GLY A 186 -6.44 -32.84 -21.44
N GLU A 187 -5.29 -32.38 -20.93
CA GLU A 187 -4.11 -33.21 -20.66
C GLU A 187 -4.20 -33.77 -19.21
N ILE A 188 -4.46 -35.07 -19.07
CA ILE A 188 -4.44 -35.75 -17.76
C ILE A 188 -3.00 -36.18 -17.47
N HIS A 189 -2.34 -35.52 -16.53
CA HIS A 189 -1.09 -36.02 -15.94
C HIS A 189 -1.35 -36.58 -14.53
N PRO A 190 -0.94 -37.83 -14.23
CA PRO A 190 -0.96 -38.32 -12.86
C PRO A 190 0.03 -37.50 -12.03
N SER A 191 -0.40 -37.12 -10.81
CA SER A 191 0.37 -36.34 -9.86
C SER A 191 1.65 -37.09 -9.43
N SER A 192 2.70 -37.01 -10.23
CA SER A 192 4.03 -37.43 -9.79
C SER A 192 4.70 -36.27 -9.08
N THR A 193 5.11 -36.51 -7.82
CA THR A 193 6.00 -35.64 -7.05
C THR A 193 7.41 -35.65 -7.64
N SER A 194 7.55 -35.36 -8.92
CA SER A 194 8.85 -35.11 -9.55
C SER A 194 9.20 -33.64 -9.34
N SER A 195 10.37 -33.40 -8.75
CA SER A 195 10.94 -32.07 -8.55
C SER A 195 11.22 -31.44 -9.91
N THR A 196 10.21 -30.82 -10.51
CA THR A 196 10.36 -29.99 -11.71
C THR A 196 11.16 -28.74 -11.35
N GLY A 197 12.40 -28.70 -11.81
CA GLY A 197 13.28 -27.54 -11.64
C GLY A 197 12.88 -26.45 -12.61
N PHE A 198 12.19 -25.42 -12.12
CA PHE A 198 12.01 -24.17 -12.87
C PHE A 198 13.27 -23.32 -12.72
N THR A 199 13.85 -22.91 -13.85
CA THR A 199 15.10 -22.14 -13.90
C THR A 199 14.81 -20.67 -13.60
N THR A 200 15.59 -20.04 -12.73
CA THR A 200 15.60 -18.59 -12.53
C THR A 200 16.37 -17.90 -13.65
N GLU A 201 15.97 -16.68 -14.04
CA GLU A 201 16.75 -15.84 -14.95
C GLU A 201 18.16 -15.60 -14.39
N GLY A 202 19.18 -15.75 -15.24
CA GLY A 202 20.58 -15.84 -14.82
C GLY A 202 21.00 -17.30 -14.60
N GLY A 203 21.29 -18.00 -15.68
CA GLY A 203 21.57 -19.43 -15.68
C GLY A 203 22.83 -19.82 -14.91
N VAL A 204 22.66 -20.41 -13.72
CA VAL A 204 23.57 -21.43 -13.20
C VAL A 204 22.76 -22.50 -12.48
N LYS A 205 22.68 -23.69 -13.06
CA LYS A 205 22.14 -24.89 -12.38
C LYS A 205 23.10 -25.27 -11.24
N ARG A 206 22.75 -24.96 -10.00
CA ARG A 206 23.39 -25.59 -8.83
C ARG A 206 22.60 -26.83 -8.44
N MET A 207 23.16 -28.00 -8.73
CA MET A 207 22.67 -29.26 -8.15
C MET A 207 22.94 -29.27 -6.64
N ALA A 208 21.88 -29.31 -5.84
CA ALA A 208 21.99 -29.58 -4.42
C ALA A 208 22.37 -31.06 -4.24
N ARG A 209 23.60 -31.31 -3.80
CA ARG A 209 24.07 -32.65 -3.41
C ARG A 209 23.33 -33.05 -2.14
N ARG A 210 22.55 -34.13 -2.19
CA ARG A 210 21.91 -34.74 -1.00
C ARG A 210 23.01 -35.22 -0.06
N VAL A 211 23.13 -34.61 1.12
CA VAL A 211 23.96 -35.14 2.22
C VAL A 211 23.11 -36.14 2.97
N GLU A 212 23.25 -37.42 2.65
CA GLU A 212 22.70 -38.51 3.44
C GLU A 212 23.36 -38.51 4.81
N HIS A 213 22.56 -38.26 5.86
CA HIS A 213 22.99 -38.49 7.23
C HIS A 213 22.74 -39.96 7.53
N ASN A 214 23.81 -40.75 7.54
CA ASN A 214 23.80 -42.10 8.08
C ASN A 214 23.38 -42.05 9.55
N LYS A 215 22.24 -42.68 9.85
CA LYS A 215 21.93 -43.14 11.21
C LYS A 215 22.77 -44.38 11.48
N HIS A 216 23.58 -44.34 12.54
CA HIS A 216 24.15 -45.51 13.17
C HIS A 216 23.89 -45.46 14.68
N PRO A 217 23.86 -46.63 15.32
CA PRO A 217 22.79 -47.09 16.23
C PRO A 217 22.70 -46.37 17.57
#